data_AF-A0A1F3SS76-F1
#
_entry.id   AF-A0A1F3SS76-F1
#
_cell.length_a   1.000
_cell.length_b   1.000
_cell.length_c   1.000
_cell.angle_alpha   90.00
_cell.angle_beta   90.00
_cell.angle_gamma   90.00
#
_symmetry.space_group_name_H-M   'P 1'
#
loop_
_entity.id
_entity.type
_entity.pdbx_description
1 polymer ?
#
loop_
_entity_poly.entity_id
_entity_poly.type
_entity_poly.pdbx_seq_one_letter_code
_entity_poly.pdbx_strand_id
1 'polypeptide(L)'
;MSERPADAKNFDFNDPLAGLTEDHFQGVPAEIVQKAKVSCLSVSKNIKYNGDLNKTIVLWDRESPYHEVQQTRLSAFYAAAISQKIDWMGAKSLERLLTSCFLKDLGMMKLPALIRGKSPARMTPQETTLFQQHPREGVNFLLQFSALEEAVRQVVYQHHECADGSGFPNGLSRVKIYPLAKVAALADFFATRLIDDRISPLDVLKRFMSDRTVITKFDPDIVRSLVKVFIKTGDSKK
;
A
#
# COMPACT_ATOMS: atom_id res chain seq x y z
N MET A 1 7.06 -13.66 16.14
CA MET A 1 6.33 -13.52 14.86
C MET A 1 5.09 -14.39 14.99
N SER A 2 3.89 -13.85 14.79
CA SER A 2 2.70 -14.71 14.75
C SER A 2 2.80 -15.62 13.53
N GLU A 3 2.55 -16.91 13.71
CA GLU A 3 2.49 -17.87 12.61
C GLU A 3 1.40 -17.45 11.62
N ARG A 4 1.64 -17.73 10.33
CA ARG A 4 0.68 -17.43 9.26
C ARG A 4 -0.55 -18.34 9.44
N PRO A 5 -1.77 -17.78 9.52
CA PRO A 5 -3.01 -18.56 9.55
C PRO A 5 -3.10 -19.53 8.37
N ALA A 6 -3.70 -20.70 8.59
CA ALA A 6 -3.73 -21.76 7.58
C ALA A 6 -4.50 -21.37 6.29
N ASP A 7 -5.51 -20.53 6.44
CA ASP A 7 -6.34 -19.92 5.41
C ASP A 7 -5.65 -18.77 4.66
N ALA A 8 -4.57 -18.21 5.20
CA ALA A 8 -3.80 -17.13 4.58
C ALA A 8 -2.48 -17.60 3.93
N LYS A 9 -2.32 -18.91 3.69
CA LYS A 9 -1.07 -19.50 3.19
C LYS A 9 -0.70 -19.09 1.75
N ASN A 10 -1.69 -18.75 0.93
CA ASN A 10 -1.52 -18.28 -0.44
C ASN A 10 -2.44 -17.08 -0.71
N PHE A 11 -2.11 -16.30 -1.75
CA PHE A 11 -2.97 -15.23 -2.21
C PHE A 11 -4.30 -15.79 -2.76
N ASP A 12 -5.43 -15.43 -2.13
CA ASP A 12 -6.76 -15.76 -2.65
C ASP A 12 -7.27 -14.62 -3.52
N PHE A 13 -7.43 -14.89 -4.82
CA PHE A 13 -7.95 -13.89 -5.75
C PHE A 13 -9.42 -13.53 -5.49
N ASN A 14 -10.18 -14.39 -4.79
CA ASN A 14 -11.56 -14.13 -4.38
C ASN A 14 -11.67 -13.42 -3.03
N ASP A 15 -10.59 -13.40 -2.25
CA ASP A 15 -10.46 -12.61 -1.03
C ASP A 15 -9.04 -11.99 -0.95
N PRO A 16 -8.77 -10.93 -1.73
CA PRO A 16 -7.44 -10.32 -1.77
C PRO A 16 -7.04 -9.63 -0.46
N LEU A 17 -7.96 -9.55 0.50
CA LEU A 17 -7.76 -8.96 1.82
C LEU A 17 -7.84 -10.03 2.92
N ALA A 18 -7.71 -11.31 2.57
CA ALA A 18 -7.70 -12.42 3.52
C ALA A 18 -6.75 -12.15 4.70
N GLY A 19 -7.11 -12.61 5.89
CA GLY A 19 -6.34 -12.36 7.11
C GLY A 19 -6.43 -10.94 7.68
N LEU A 20 -7.18 -10.02 7.06
CA LEU A 20 -7.59 -8.76 7.68
C LEU A 20 -8.92 -8.96 8.43
N THR A 21 -8.91 -8.65 9.72
CA THR A 21 -10.07 -8.65 10.62
C THR A 21 -10.72 -7.26 10.73
N GLU A 22 -11.89 -7.18 11.37
CA GLU A 22 -12.60 -5.91 11.64
C GLU A 22 -11.77 -4.89 12.43
N ASP A 23 -10.82 -5.34 13.25
CA ASP A 23 -9.90 -4.47 13.99
C ASP A 23 -9.07 -3.58 13.06
N HIS A 24 -8.74 -4.08 11.87
CA HIS A 24 -7.97 -3.33 10.87
C HIS A 24 -8.77 -2.20 10.21
N PHE A 25 -10.09 -2.17 10.41
CA PHE A 25 -11.01 -1.19 9.83
C PHE A 25 -11.68 -0.31 10.90
N GLN A 26 -11.35 -0.50 12.17
CA GLN A 26 -11.98 0.21 13.29
C GLN A 26 -11.93 1.73 13.10
N GLY A 27 -13.10 2.38 13.18
CA GLY A 27 -13.25 3.83 13.00
C GLY A 27 -13.50 4.26 11.55
N VAL A 28 -13.35 3.37 10.57
CA VAL A 28 -13.73 3.64 9.18
C VAL A 28 -15.23 3.31 9.01
N PRO A 29 -16.05 4.22 8.44
CA PRO A 29 -17.45 3.96 8.14
C PRO A 29 -17.63 2.69 7.28
N ALA A 30 -18.62 1.86 7.64
CA ALA A 30 -18.88 0.57 6.97
C ALA A 30 -19.08 0.70 5.46
N GLU A 31 -19.69 1.79 4.98
CA GLU A 31 -19.86 2.04 3.54
C GLU A 31 -18.53 2.21 2.80
N ILE A 32 -17.53 2.83 3.45
CA ILE A 32 -16.20 3.04 2.88
C ILE A 32 -15.44 1.71 2.88
N VAL A 33 -15.53 0.96 3.98
CA VAL A 33 -14.95 -0.39 4.10
C VAL A 33 -15.49 -1.28 2.98
N GLN A 34 -16.81 -1.32 2.80
CA GLN A 34 -17.45 -2.16 1.78
C GLN A 34 -17.01 -1.79 0.36
N LYS A 35 -17.03 -0.50 0.01
CA LYS A 35 -16.59 -0.02 -1.31
C LYS A 35 -15.10 -0.29 -1.57
N ALA A 36 -14.26 -0.15 -0.55
CA ALA A 36 -12.83 -0.46 -0.64
C ALA A 36 -12.60 -1.96 -0.88
N LYS A 37 -13.25 -2.84 -0.10
CA LYS A 37 -13.21 -4.30 -0.28
C LYS A 37 -13.65 -4.70 -1.70
N VAL A 38 -14.74 -4.13 -2.21
CA VAL A 38 -15.22 -4.37 -3.59
C VAL A 38 -14.19 -3.95 -4.64
N SER A 39 -13.54 -2.79 -4.45
CA SER A 39 -12.54 -2.28 -5.39
C SER A 39 -11.30 -3.19 -5.42
N CYS A 40 -10.81 -3.61 -4.24
CA CYS A 40 -9.71 -4.58 -4.14
C CYS A 40 -10.07 -5.93 -4.78
N LEU A 41 -11.28 -6.43 -4.56
CA LEU A 41 -11.76 -7.68 -5.19
C LEU A 41 -11.81 -7.58 -6.71
N SER A 42 -12.32 -6.47 -7.24
CA SER A 42 -12.37 -6.24 -8.69
C SER A 42 -10.96 -6.29 -9.31
N VAL A 43 -10.00 -5.60 -8.70
CA VAL A 43 -8.63 -5.54 -9.22
C VAL A 43 -7.90 -6.86 -9.05
N SER A 44 -8.11 -7.55 -7.94
CA SER A 44 -7.59 -8.91 -7.73
C SER A 44 -8.04 -9.87 -8.84
N LYS A 45 -9.31 -9.83 -9.23
CA LYS A 45 -9.80 -10.61 -10.37
C LYS A 45 -9.10 -10.23 -11.67
N ASN A 46 -8.88 -8.95 -11.94
CA ASN A 46 -8.14 -8.51 -13.14
C ASN A 46 -6.70 -9.06 -13.15
N ILE A 47 -6.01 -9.02 -12.01
CA ILE A 47 -4.68 -9.62 -11.84
C ILE A 47 -4.72 -11.13 -12.09
N LYS A 48 -5.73 -11.85 -11.57
CA LYS A 48 -5.90 -13.30 -11.77
C LYS A 48 -5.89 -13.68 -13.25
N TYR A 49 -6.50 -12.86 -14.10
CA TYR A 49 -6.58 -13.10 -15.54
C TYR A 49 -5.39 -12.54 -16.33
N ASN A 50 -4.45 -11.86 -15.68
CA ASN A 50 -3.27 -11.27 -16.32
C ASN A 50 -2.08 -12.25 -16.35
N GLY A 51 -2.19 -13.29 -17.19
CA GLY A 51 -1.08 -14.18 -17.57
C GLY A 51 -0.21 -14.64 -16.39
N ASP A 52 1.11 -14.38 -16.48
CA ASP A 52 2.12 -14.76 -15.49
C ASP A 52 2.18 -13.84 -14.25
N LEU A 53 1.46 -12.71 -14.25
CA LEU A 53 1.40 -11.82 -13.10
C LEU A 53 0.74 -12.49 -11.89
N ASN A 54 -0.28 -13.34 -12.14
CA ASN A 54 -0.94 -14.09 -11.09
C ASN A 54 0.03 -15.05 -10.37
N LYS A 55 0.91 -15.73 -11.10
CA LYS A 55 1.93 -16.65 -10.57
C LYS A 55 2.92 -15.90 -9.70
N THR A 56 3.29 -14.70 -10.12
CA THR A 56 4.19 -13.83 -9.38
C THR A 56 3.59 -13.44 -8.03
N ILE A 57 2.35 -12.95 -8.00
CA ILE A 57 1.71 -12.55 -6.74
C ILE A 57 1.52 -13.75 -5.81
N VAL A 58 1.12 -14.91 -6.34
CA VAL A 58 1.00 -16.14 -5.55
C VAL A 58 2.36 -16.54 -4.96
N LEU A 59 3.43 -16.44 -5.74
CA LEU A 59 4.79 -16.72 -5.26
C LEU A 59 5.23 -15.72 -4.20
N TRP A 60 5.05 -14.41 -4.44
CA TRP A 60 5.35 -13.36 -3.47
C TRP A 60 4.63 -13.61 -2.15
N ASP A 61 3.32 -13.86 -2.21
CA ASP A 61 2.52 -14.13 -1.04
C ASP A 61 3.07 -15.33 -0.27
N ARG A 62 3.37 -16.44 -0.94
CA ARG A 62 3.89 -17.67 -0.32
C ARG A 62 5.26 -17.51 0.32
N GLU A 63 6.19 -16.83 -0.36
CA GLU A 63 7.60 -16.75 0.05
C GLU A 63 7.91 -15.57 1.00
N SER A 64 6.96 -14.64 1.18
CA SER A 64 7.18 -13.47 2.02
C SER A 64 6.74 -13.69 3.46
N PRO A 65 7.38 -13.04 4.44
CA PRO A 65 6.87 -13.00 5.80
C PRO A 65 5.41 -12.52 5.88
N TYR A 66 4.61 -13.12 6.76
CA TYR A 66 3.17 -12.84 6.82
C TYR A 66 2.84 -11.36 7.07
N HIS A 67 3.66 -10.66 7.85
CA HIS A 67 3.45 -9.24 8.13
C HIS A 67 3.61 -8.33 6.90
N GLU A 68 4.49 -8.67 5.95
CA GLU A 68 4.65 -7.94 4.67
C GLU A 68 3.45 -8.17 3.75
N VAL A 69 2.95 -9.40 3.71
CA VAL A 69 1.73 -9.73 2.98
C VAL A 69 0.54 -8.96 3.57
N GLN A 70 0.41 -8.93 4.90
CA GLN A 70 -0.64 -8.19 5.58
C GLN A 70 -0.51 -6.67 5.34
N GLN A 71 0.69 -6.11 5.39
CA GLN A 71 0.96 -4.71 5.02
C GLN A 71 0.54 -4.42 3.59
N THR A 72 0.87 -5.29 2.63
CA THR A 72 0.48 -5.14 1.21
C THR A 72 -1.04 -5.06 1.06
N ARG A 73 -1.76 -5.97 1.72
CA ARG A 73 -3.22 -6.00 1.73
C ARG A 73 -3.82 -4.73 2.37
N LEU A 74 -3.28 -4.30 3.51
CA LEU A 74 -3.70 -3.06 4.17
C LEU A 74 -3.42 -1.82 3.32
N SER A 75 -2.26 -1.75 2.67
CA SER A 75 -1.89 -0.65 1.77
C SER A 75 -2.88 -0.54 0.62
N ALA A 76 -3.24 -1.67 -0.01
CA ALA A 76 -4.26 -1.70 -1.06
C ALA A 76 -5.63 -1.25 -0.53
N PHE A 77 -6.05 -1.72 0.65
CA PHE A 77 -7.30 -1.30 1.28
C PHE A 77 -7.33 0.21 1.56
N TYR A 78 -6.32 0.76 2.22
CA TYR A 78 -6.28 2.18 2.55
C TYR A 78 -6.13 3.06 1.30
N ALA A 79 -5.42 2.60 0.27
CA ALA A 79 -5.40 3.28 -1.02
C ALA A 79 -6.81 3.35 -1.63
N ALA A 80 -7.58 2.26 -1.58
CA ALA A 80 -8.98 2.24 -2.04
C ALA A 80 -9.89 3.14 -1.19
N ALA A 81 -9.70 3.16 0.13
CA ALA A 81 -10.49 4.00 1.04
C ALA A 81 -10.21 5.50 0.81
N ILE A 82 -8.93 5.90 0.74
CA ILE A 82 -8.50 7.28 0.46
C ILE A 82 -9.04 7.74 -0.91
N SER A 83 -8.97 6.85 -1.91
CA SER A 83 -9.46 7.11 -3.28
C SER A 83 -10.93 7.50 -3.35
N GLN A 84 -11.78 7.00 -2.44
CA GLN A 84 -13.20 7.38 -2.36
C GLN A 84 -13.42 8.84 -1.95
N LYS A 85 -12.37 9.52 -1.44
CA LYS A 85 -12.40 10.92 -1.01
C LYS A 85 -11.57 11.82 -1.93
N ILE A 86 -11.32 11.38 -3.16
CA ILE A 86 -10.54 12.09 -4.18
C ILE A 86 -11.39 12.27 -5.45
N ASP A 87 -11.68 13.53 -5.82
CA ASP A 87 -12.61 13.84 -6.92
C ASP A 87 -12.06 13.47 -8.31
N TRP A 88 -10.74 13.54 -8.50
CA TRP A 88 -10.10 13.19 -9.78
C TRP A 88 -9.89 11.68 -9.97
N MET A 89 -10.27 10.85 -8.99
CA MET A 89 -10.03 9.41 -9.02
C MET A 89 -11.09 8.68 -9.85
N GLY A 90 -10.83 8.51 -11.15
CA GLY A 90 -11.63 7.69 -12.04
C GLY A 90 -11.34 6.18 -11.92
N ALA A 91 -12.24 5.35 -12.46
CA ALA A 91 -12.15 3.88 -12.38
C ALA A 91 -10.80 3.31 -12.86
N LYS A 92 -10.28 3.79 -14.00
CA LYS A 92 -8.98 3.33 -14.53
C LYS A 92 -7.80 3.74 -13.65
N SER A 93 -7.86 4.92 -13.04
CA SER A 93 -6.83 5.40 -12.10
C SER A 93 -6.84 4.57 -10.82
N LEU A 94 -8.03 4.23 -10.31
CA LEU A 94 -8.20 3.35 -9.16
C LEU A 94 -7.66 1.94 -9.46
N GLU A 95 -7.98 1.37 -10.62
CA GLU A 95 -7.45 0.07 -11.04
C GLU A 95 -5.92 0.06 -11.08
N ARG A 96 -5.30 1.08 -11.70
CA ARG A 96 -3.84 1.23 -11.75
C ARG A 96 -3.24 1.35 -10.35
N LEU A 97 -3.83 2.20 -9.50
CA LEU A 97 -3.36 2.40 -8.12
C LEU A 97 -3.38 1.09 -7.33
N LEU A 98 -4.50 0.39 -7.31
CA LEU A 98 -4.63 -0.84 -6.52
C LEU A 98 -3.78 -1.97 -7.09
N THR A 99 -3.68 -2.09 -8.42
CA THR A 99 -2.76 -3.04 -9.06
C THR A 99 -1.33 -2.76 -8.60
N SER A 100 -0.94 -1.49 -8.54
CA SER A 100 0.38 -1.09 -8.04
C SER A 100 0.57 -1.43 -6.57
N CYS A 101 -0.44 -1.19 -5.71
CA CYS A 101 -0.36 -1.51 -4.28
C CYS A 101 -0.11 -2.99 -4.01
N PHE A 102 -0.68 -3.90 -4.82
CA PHE A 102 -0.42 -5.35 -4.72
C PHE A 102 0.96 -5.77 -5.26
N LEU A 103 1.60 -4.95 -6.08
CA LEU A 103 2.86 -5.27 -6.77
C LEU A 103 4.08 -4.51 -6.22
N LYS A 104 3.87 -3.46 -5.42
CA LYS A 104 4.91 -2.48 -5.06
C LYS A 104 6.16 -3.09 -4.42
N ASP A 105 5.96 -4.15 -3.63
CA ASP A 105 7.03 -4.80 -2.87
C ASP A 105 7.62 -6.03 -3.55
N LEU A 106 7.21 -6.38 -4.78
CA LEU A 106 7.75 -7.55 -5.50
C LEU A 106 9.28 -7.53 -5.63
N GLY A 107 9.88 -6.34 -5.70
CA GLY A 107 11.33 -6.18 -5.73
C GLY A 107 12.03 -6.67 -4.46
N MET A 108 11.34 -6.75 -3.33
CA MET A 108 11.90 -7.29 -2.08
C MET A 108 12.27 -8.77 -2.20
N MET A 109 11.75 -9.50 -3.22
CA MET A 109 12.21 -10.86 -3.54
C MET A 109 13.69 -10.95 -3.89
N LYS A 110 14.30 -9.84 -4.33
CA LYS A 110 15.75 -9.73 -4.59
C LYS A 110 16.57 -9.53 -3.32
N LEU A 111 15.93 -9.13 -2.20
CA LEU A 111 16.60 -8.95 -0.93
C LEU A 111 16.84 -10.31 -0.24
N PRO A 112 17.97 -10.48 0.46
CA PRO A 112 18.19 -11.60 1.37
C PRO A 112 17.04 -11.73 2.37
N ALA A 113 16.61 -12.97 2.66
CA ALA A 113 15.50 -13.24 3.58
C ALA A 113 15.68 -12.62 4.98
N LEU A 114 16.93 -12.55 5.46
CA LEU A 114 17.29 -11.93 6.74
C LEU A 114 17.02 -10.42 6.78
N ILE A 115 17.07 -9.73 5.63
CA ILE A 115 16.75 -8.30 5.52
C ILE A 115 15.25 -8.12 5.32
N ARG A 116 14.63 -8.97 4.48
CA ARG A 116 13.22 -8.88 4.11
C ARG A 116 12.30 -8.75 5.34
N GLY A 117 12.44 -9.65 6.31
CA GLY A 117 11.62 -9.66 7.54
C GLY A 117 11.98 -8.62 8.61
N LYS A 118 12.85 -7.65 8.33
CA LYS A 118 13.20 -6.57 9.27
C LYS A 118 12.37 -5.32 8.96
N SER A 119 11.70 -4.77 9.98
CA SER A 119 11.18 -3.40 9.88
C SER A 119 12.35 -2.43 9.60
N PRO A 120 12.15 -1.41 8.74
CA PRO A 120 13.19 -0.44 8.37
C PRO A 120 13.90 0.21 9.56
N ALA A 121 13.20 0.43 10.67
CA ALA A 121 13.77 1.02 11.90
C ALA A 121 14.86 0.16 12.56
N ARG A 122 14.96 -1.13 12.18
CA ARG A 122 15.95 -2.09 12.72
C ARG A 122 17.06 -2.42 11.72
N MET A 123 17.03 -1.82 10.53
CA MET A 123 18.03 -2.08 9.50
C MET A 123 19.31 -1.29 9.79
N THR A 124 20.46 -1.91 9.52
CA THR A 124 21.73 -1.16 9.47
C THR A 124 21.75 -0.22 8.26
N PRO A 125 22.64 0.78 8.19
CA PRO A 125 22.75 1.65 7.02
C PRO A 125 22.98 0.89 5.70
N GLN A 126 23.73 -0.20 5.73
CA GLN A 126 23.95 -1.08 4.58
C GLN A 126 22.67 -1.82 4.19
N GLU A 127 21.94 -2.35 5.17
CA GLU A 127 20.64 -3.01 4.94
C GLU A 127 19.60 -2.03 4.40
N THR A 128 19.56 -0.80 4.92
CA THR A 128 18.70 0.28 4.41
C THR A 128 19.04 0.59 2.96
N THR A 129 20.33 0.68 2.61
CA THR A 129 20.76 0.95 1.23
C THR A 129 20.27 -0.14 0.27
N LEU A 130 20.36 -1.42 0.67
CA LEU A 130 19.82 -2.54 -0.11
C LEU A 130 18.29 -2.48 -0.19
N PHE A 131 17.61 -2.26 0.94
CA PHE A 131 16.15 -2.14 0.99
C PHE A 131 15.64 -1.06 0.05
N GLN A 132 16.30 0.11 -0.02
CA GLN A 132 15.91 1.22 -0.88
C GLN A 132 16.01 0.92 -2.40
N GLN A 133 16.62 -0.21 -2.78
CA GLN A 133 16.68 -0.64 -4.18
C GLN A 133 15.41 -1.38 -4.63
N HIS A 134 14.60 -1.90 -3.71
CA HIS A 134 13.46 -2.75 -4.08
C HIS A 134 12.43 -2.08 -5.01
N PRO A 135 12.17 -0.75 -4.99
CA PRO A 135 11.25 -0.16 -5.97
C PRO A 135 11.81 -0.29 -7.40
N ARG A 136 13.13 -0.11 -7.57
CA ARG A 136 13.82 -0.28 -8.86
C ARG A 136 13.80 -1.74 -9.30
N GLU A 137 14.11 -2.66 -8.40
CA GLU A 137 14.07 -4.10 -8.69
C GLU A 137 12.65 -4.58 -9.02
N GLY A 138 11.63 -4.02 -8.36
CA GLY A 138 10.23 -4.27 -8.65
C GLY A 138 9.87 -3.84 -10.07
N VAL A 139 10.24 -2.63 -10.49
CA VAL A 139 10.04 -2.19 -11.87
C VAL A 139 10.78 -3.07 -12.86
N ASN A 140 12.07 -3.36 -12.63
CA ASN A 140 12.88 -4.22 -13.50
C ASN A 140 12.23 -5.59 -13.70
N PHE A 141 11.70 -6.18 -12.62
CA PHE A 141 10.94 -7.41 -12.70
C PHE A 141 9.65 -7.23 -13.50
N LEU A 142 8.93 -6.13 -13.31
CA LEU A 142 7.67 -5.89 -13.99
C LEU A 142 7.81 -5.57 -15.49
N LEU A 143 9.02 -5.21 -15.97
CA LEU A 143 9.28 -4.94 -17.39
C LEU A 143 8.90 -6.12 -18.31
N GLN A 144 9.00 -7.35 -17.81
CA GLN A 144 8.68 -8.56 -18.58
C GLN A 144 7.18 -8.71 -18.89
N PHE A 145 6.29 -8.04 -18.15
CA PHE A 145 4.85 -8.09 -18.39
C PHE A 145 4.43 -6.94 -19.31
N SER A 146 4.49 -7.16 -20.62
CA SER A 146 4.19 -6.13 -21.64
C SER A 146 2.76 -5.57 -21.54
N ALA A 147 1.81 -6.36 -21.02
CA ALA A 147 0.43 -5.92 -20.80
C ALA A 147 0.24 -4.99 -19.59
N LEU A 148 1.26 -4.84 -18.74
CA LEU A 148 1.18 -3.99 -17.55
C LEU A 148 1.43 -2.52 -17.94
N GLU A 149 0.47 -1.65 -17.61
CA GLU A 149 0.57 -0.23 -17.93
C GLU A 149 1.75 0.45 -17.22
N GLU A 150 2.42 1.37 -17.91
CA GLU A 150 3.55 2.15 -17.34
C GLU A 150 3.15 2.92 -16.08
N ALA A 151 1.90 3.38 -16.00
CA ALA A 151 1.35 4.04 -14.81
C ALA A 151 1.46 3.15 -13.55
N VAL A 152 1.33 1.82 -13.68
CA VAL A 152 1.49 0.89 -12.55
C VAL A 152 2.95 0.84 -12.12
N ARG A 153 3.86 0.69 -13.09
CA ARG A 153 5.31 0.64 -12.84
C ARG A 153 5.80 1.94 -12.20
N GLN A 154 5.28 3.08 -12.63
CA GLN A 154 5.60 4.38 -12.04
C GLN A 154 5.21 4.48 -10.57
N VAL A 155 4.04 3.94 -10.18
CA VAL A 155 3.64 3.89 -8.76
C VAL A 155 4.53 2.94 -7.97
N VAL A 156 4.80 1.75 -8.51
CA VAL A 156 5.75 0.79 -7.90
C VAL A 156 7.11 1.45 -7.69
N TYR A 157 7.59 2.24 -8.63
CA TYR A 157 8.88 2.91 -8.50
C TYR A 157 8.93 4.00 -7.43
N GLN A 158 7.81 4.71 -7.24
CA GLN A 158 7.75 5.95 -6.46
C GLN A 158 6.98 5.82 -5.13
N HIS A 159 6.51 4.63 -4.75
CA HIS A 159 5.66 4.47 -3.57
C HIS A 159 6.36 4.81 -2.23
N HIS A 160 7.68 5.01 -2.23
CA HIS A 160 8.45 5.50 -1.08
C HIS A 160 8.96 6.94 -1.23
N GLU A 161 8.59 7.64 -2.31
CA GLU A 161 8.90 9.06 -2.46
C GLU A 161 8.08 9.91 -1.49
N CYS A 162 8.71 10.90 -0.87
CA CYS A 162 8.09 11.78 0.11
C CYS A 162 7.99 13.20 -0.46
N ALA A 163 6.88 13.89 -0.22
CA ALA A 163 6.59 15.21 -0.78
C ALA A 163 7.63 16.29 -0.41
N ASP A 164 8.33 16.13 0.71
CA ASP A 164 9.43 16.99 1.18
C ASP A 164 10.80 16.63 0.56
N GLY A 165 10.87 15.59 -0.28
CA GLY A 165 12.09 15.11 -0.92
C GLY A 165 12.91 14.14 -0.08
N SER A 166 12.49 13.78 1.13
CA SER A 166 13.23 12.84 1.99
C SER A 166 13.07 11.36 1.59
N GLY A 167 12.30 11.09 0.55
CA GLY A 167 11.98 9.74 0.10
C GLY A 167 13.04 9.12 -0.81
N PHE A 168 12.71 7.95 -1.35
CA PHE A 168 13.58 7.20 -2.25
C PHE A 168 12.74 6.51 -3.34
N PRO A 169 13.32 6.08 -4.47
CA PRO A 169 14.76 6.02 -4.78
C PRO A 169 15.38 7.33 -5.32
N ASN A 170 14.61 8.33 -5.75
CA ASN A 170 15.15 9.52 -6.40
C ASN A 170 15.06 10.80 -5.55
N GLY A 171 14.40 10.78 -4.39
CA GLY A 171 14.26 11.98 -3.54
C GLY A 171 13.40 13.05 -4.21
N LEU A 172 12.28 12.64 -4.81
CA LEU A 172 11.42 13.54 -5.58
C LEU A 172 10.62 14.46 -4.66
N SER A 173 10.64 15.75 -4.98
CA SER A 173 9.72 16.73 -4.36
C SER A 173 8.26 16.51 -4.82
N ARG A 174 7.30 16.96 -4.02
CA ARG A 174 5.83 16.88 -4.25
C ARG A 174 5.37 16.97 -5.71
N VAL A 175 5.85 17.94 -6.48
CA VAL A 175 5.36 18.19 -7.86
C VAL A 175 5.87 17.17 -8.88
N LYS A 176 6.95 16.45 -8.57
CA LYS A 176 7.56 15.43 -9.43
C LYS A 176 7.06 14.00 -9.13
N ILE A 177 6.43 13.79 -7.97
CA ILE A 177 5.84 12.51 -7.61
C ILE A 177 4.56 12.31 -8.42
N TYR A 178 4.45 11.14 -9.04
CA TYR A 178 3.29 10.73 -9.81
C TYR A 178 2.03 10.75 -8.92
N PRO A 179 0.88 11.30 -9.36
CA PRO A 179 -0.28 11.49 -8.49
C PRO A 179 -0.76 10.23 -7.77
N LEU A 180 -0.77 9.07 -8.45
CA LEU A 180 -1.14 7.80 -7.83
C LEU A 180 -0.08 7.31 -6.81
N ALA A 181 1.20 7.61 -7.04
CA ALA A 181 2.27 7.25 -6.12
C ALA A 181 2.15 7.98 -4.78
N LYS A 182 1.63 9.22 -4.78
CA LYS A 182 1.33 9.96 -3.54
C LYS A 182 0.28 9.27 -2.68
N VAL A 183 -0.74 8.68 -3.32
CA VAL A 183 -1.78 7.91 -2.61
C VAL A 183 -1.19 6.61 -2.08
N ALA A 184 -0.43 5.89 -2.90
CA ALA A 184 0.22 4.65 -2.51
C ALA A 184 1.19 4.86 -1.34
N ALA A 185 1.99 5.94 -1.36
CA ALA A 185 2.96 6.25 -0.30
C ALA A 185 2.28 6.50 1.05
N LEU A 186 1.20 7.29 1.10
CA LEU A 186 0.47 7.50 2.34
C LEU A 186 -0.23 6.23 2.82
N ALA A 187 -0.85 5.48 1.91
CA ALA A 187 -1.53 4.23 2.24
C ALA A 187 -0.55 3.16 2.76
N ASP A 188 0.63 3.06 2.15
CA ASP A 188 1.69 2.17 2.60
C ASP A 188 2.22 2.57 3.98
N PHE A 189 2.56 3.84 4.20
CA PHE A 189 2.97 4.32 5.52
C PHE A 189 1.93 3.99 6.60
N PHE A 190 0.65 4.24 6.31
CA PHE A 190 -0.44 3.96 7.24
C PHE A 190 -0.55 2.47 7.56
N ALA A 191 -0.45 1.61 6.53
CA ALA A 191 -0.42 0.16 6.68
C ALA A 191 0.79 -0.31 7.50
N THR A 192 1.99 0.21 7.26
CA THR A 192 3.18 -0.12 8.03
C THR A 192 3.00 0.24 9.51
N ARG A 193 2.42 1.40 9.83
CA ARG A 193 2.15 1.80 11.22
C ARG A 193 1.13 0.90 11.92
N LEU A 194 0.10 0.44 11.21
CA LEU A 194 -0.84 -0.56 11.76
C LEU A 194 -0.15 -1.86 12.16
N ILE A 195 0.76 -2.35 11.32
CA ILE A 195 1.50 -3.59 11.53
C ILE A 195 2.55 -3.46 12.63
N ASP A 196 3.38 -2.40 12.57
CA ASP A 196 4.49 -2.19 13.48
C ASP A 196 4.01 -1.82 14.89
N ASP A 197 3.05 -0.90 15.00
CA ASP A 197 2.62 -0.36 16.29
C ASP A 197 1.54 -1.23 16.97
N ARG A 198 0.82 -2.04 16.19
CA ARG A 198 -0.30 -2.89 16.65
C ARG A 198 -1.38 -2.12 17.40
N ILE A 199 -1.79 -1.00 16.82
CA ILE A 199 -2.83 -0.11 17.35
C ILE A 199 -3.99 0.03 16.37
N SER A 200 -5.11 0.59 16.84
CA SER A 200 -6.27 0.82 15.98
C SER A 200 -5.95 1.83 14.86
N PRO A 201 -6.63 1.75 13.70
CA PRO A 201 -6.52 2.76 12.65
C PRO A 201 -6.78 4.18 13.12
N LEU A 202 -7.74 4.37 14.01
CA LEU A 202 -8.03 5.68 14.58
C LEU A 202 -6.84 6.21 15.41
N ASP A 203 -6.13 5.35 16.12
CA ASP A 203 -4.95 5.76 16.89
C ASP A 203 -3.72 5.99 15.99
N VAL A 204 -3.55 5.23 14.89
CA VAL A 204 -2.56 5.56 13.85
C VAL A 204 -2.84 6.95 13.30
N LEU A 205 -4.10 7.27 12.97
CA LEU A 205 -4.48 8.59 12.48
C LEU A 205 -4.17 9.68 13.51
N LYS A 206 -4.52 9.49 14.79
CA LYS A 206 -4.21 10.47 15.85
C LYS A 206 -2.71 10.72 15.97
N ARG A 207 -1.89 9.66 16.01
CA ARG A 207 -0.42 9.77 16.07
C ARG A 207 0.12 10.50 14.86
N PHE A 208 -0.31 10.09 13.67
CA PHE A 208 0.04 10.76 12.41
C PHE A 208 -0.29 12.26 12.43
N MET A 209 -1.51 12.62 12.86
CA MET A 209 -1.96 14.02 12.93
C MET A 209 -1.26 14.84 14.01
N SER A 210 -0.66 14.20 15.02
CA SER A 210 0.11 14.86 16.08
C SER A 210 1.57 15.14 15.71
N ASP A 211 2.10 14.49 14.67
CA ASP A 211 3.48 14.63 14.24
C ASP A 211 3.60 15.41 12.93
N ARG A 212 3.82 16.73 13.06
CA ARG A 212 4.00 17.62 11.91
C ARG A 212 5.17 17.20 11.01
N THR A 213 6.22 16.60 11.55
CA THR A 213 7.41 16.19 10.79
C THR A 213 7.11 15.00 9.88
N VAL A 214 6.13 14.18 10.25
CA VAL A 214 5.66 13.05 9.44
C VAL A 214 4.64 13.52 8.43
N ILE A 215 3.70 14.40 8.80
CA ILE A 215 2.68 14.93 7.88
C ILE A 215 3.31 15.61 6.67
N THR A 216 4.41 16.36 6.85
CA THR A 216 5.08 17.06 5.74
C THR A 216 5.67 16.16 4.67
N LYS A 217 5.87 14.86 4.97
CA LYS A 217 6.34 13.86 4.01
C LYS A 217 5.27 13.48 2.98
N PHE A 218 4.01 13.84 3.20
CA PHE A 218 2.90 13.42 2.33
C PHE A 218 2.22 14.62 1.68
N ASP A 219 1.59 14.38 0.53
CA ASP A 219 0.87 15.42 -0.18
C ASP A 219 -0.33 15.89 0.67
N PRO A 220 -0.45 17.21 0.99
CA PRO A 220 -1.50 17.71 1.86
C PRO A 220 -2.92 17.39 1.37
N ASP A 221 -3.12 17.26 0.06
CA ASP A 221 -4.43 16.98 -0.52
C ASP A 221 -4.83 15.53 -0.22
N ILE A 222 -3.86 14.62 -0.30
CA ILE A 222 -4.04 13.19 0.00
C ILE A 222 -4.21 12.97 1.52
N VAL A 223 -3.48 13.73 2.34
CA VAL A 223 -3.67 13.73 3.81
C VAL A 223 -5.09 14.15 4.17
N ARG A 224 -5.64 15.19 3.54
CA ARG A 224 -7.04 15.60 3.77
C ARG A 224 -8.02 14.49 3.37
N SER A 225 -7.76 13.79 2.27
CA SER A 225 -8.59 12.65 1.86
C SER A 225 -8.52 11.49 2.86
N LEU A 226 -7.35 11.17 3.42
CA LEU A 226 -7.21 10.19 4.51
C LEU A 226 -8.03 10.59 5.74
N VAL A 227 -7.96 11.84 6.20
CA VAL A 227 -8.76 12.29 7.35
C VAL A 227 -10.26 12.12 7.07
N LYS A 228 -10.71 12.45 5.86
CA LYS A 228 -12.12 12.27 5.43
C LYS A 228 -12.56 10.82 5.38
N VAL A 229 -11.66 9.83 5.33
CA VAL A 229 -12.01 8.40 5.43
C VAL A 229 -12.62 8.07 6.80
N PHE A 230 -12.25 8.78 7.86
CA PHE A 230 -12.70 8.50 9.22
C PHE A 230 -13.91 9.32 9.66
N ILE A 231 -14.44 10.19 8.78
CA ILE A 231 -15.59 11.04 9.09
C ILE A 231 -16.87 10.30 8.67
N LYS A 232 -17.80 10.13 9.61
CA LYS A 232 -19.14 9.63 9.30
C LYS A 232 -19.86 10.65 8.41
N THR A 233 -20.27 10.20 7.23
CA THR A 233 -21.16 10.96 6.33
C THR A 233 -22.56 10.96 6.95
N GLY A 234 -22.81 11.86 7.91
CA GLY A 234 -24.06 11.83 8.69
C GLY A 234 -24.40 13.02 9.58
N ASP A 235 -23.47 13.93 9.90
CA ASP A 235 -23.78 15.13 10.71
C ASP A 235 -23.30 16.41 10.02
N SER A 236 -23.77 16.64 8.79
CA SER A 236 -23.93 18.03 8.34
C SER A 236 -25.20 18.54 9.01
N LYS A 237 -25.07 19.13 10.19
CA LYS A 237 -26.12 19.91 10.83
C LYS A 237 -26.69 20.88 9.79
N LYS A 238 -27.97 20.69 9.45
CA LYS A 238 -28.82 21.80 9.02
C LYS A 238 -29.03 22.73 10.19
#